data_AF-A0A838J6X6-F1
#
_entry.id   AF-A0A838J6X6-F1
#
_cell.length_a   1.000
_cell.length_b   1.000
_cell.length_c   1.000
_cell.angle_alpha   90.00
_cell.angle_beta   90.00
_cell.angle_gamma   90.00
#
_symmetry.space_group_name_H-M   'P 1'
#
loop_
_entity.id
_entity.type
_entity.pdbx_description
1 polymer ?
#
loop_
_entity_poly.entity_id
_entity_poly.type
_entity_poly.pdbx_seq_one_letter_code
_entity_poly.pdbx_strand_id
1 'polypeptide(L)'
;MRVGLPSFTAIRSNQQWAIDFVHDRMANGRTIRVLSVVDTFTRECLALEVDTCLPSRRVTRTLERVIAARGKPERIRMDNGSELTSRHFLAWGID
;
A
#
# COMPACT_ATOMS: atom_id res chain seq x y z
N MET A 1 -23.91 5.99 8.26
CA MET A 1 -23.34 4.72 8.78
C MET A 1 -23.21 3.76 7.59
N ARG A 2 -22.02 3.57 7.03
CA ARG A 2 -21.83 2.56 5.97
C ARG A 2 -21.78 1.20 6.65
N VAL A 3 -22.80 0.38 6.44
CA VAL A 3 -22.78 -1.03 6.85
C VAL A 3 -21.74 -1.73 5.98
N GLY A 4 -20.57 -2.03 6.54
CA GLY A 4 -19.52 -2.73 5.83
C GLY A 4 -19.97 -4.14 5.52
N LEU A 5 -20.01 -4.49 4.23
CA LEU A 5 -19.98 -5.89 3.79
C LEU A 5 -18.84 -6.61 4.53
N PRO A 6 -18.95 -7.91 4.83
CA PRO A 6 -17.92 -8.64 5.55
C PRO A 6 -16.58 -8.42 4.86
N SER A 7 -15.70 -7.67 5.54
CA SER A 7 -14.38 -7.35 5.03
C SER A 7 -13.58 -8.65 5.04
N PHE A 8 -12.90 -8.92 3.93
CA PHE A 8 -11.94 -10.01 3.88
C PHE A 8 -10.98 -9.90 5.07
N THR A 9 -10.95 -10.94 5.90
CA THR A 9 -10.10 -11.03 7.08
C THR A 9 -9.03 -12.08 6.79
N ALA A 10 -7.78 -11.65 6.77
CA ALA A 10 -6.65 -12.57 6.61
C ALA A 10 -6.55 -13.50 7.84
N ILE A 11 -6.29 -14.78 7.58
CA ILE A 11 -6.17 -15.83 8.61
C ILE A 11 -4.72 -16.29 8.82
N ARG A 12 -3.78 -15.80 8.01
CA ARG A 12 -2.35 -16.11 8.08
C ARG A 12 -1.50 -14.94 7.61
N SER A 13 -0.24 -14.94 8.03
CA SER A 13 0.76 -13.97 7.56
C SER A 13 0.93 -14.05 6.04
N ASN A 14 1.24 -12.91 5.43
CA ASN A 14 1.45 -12.74 4.01
C ASN A 14 0.22 -13.04 3.12
N GLN A 15 -0.97 -13.15 3.69
CA GLN A 15 -2.18 -13.41 2.90
C GLN A 15 -2.72 -12.14 2.26
N GLN A 16 -2.83 -11.06 3.03
CA GLN A 16 -3.28 -9.77 2.54
C GLN A 16 -2.45 -8.64 3.12
N TRP A 17 -1.95 -7.79 2.23
CA TRP A 17 -1.37 -6.51 2.61
C TRP A 17 -2.40 -5.41 2.44
N ALA A 18 -2.49 -4.51 3.41
CA ALA A 18 -3.15 -3.22 3.24
C ALA A 18 -2.10 -2.18 2.89
N ILE A 19 -2.39 -1.36 1.89
CA ILE A 19 -1.55 -0.22 1.55
C ILE A 19 -2.37 1.06 1.62
N ASP A 20 -1.73 2.13 2.08
CA ASP A 20 -2.35 3.44 2.21
C ASP A 20 -1.36 4.58 1.99
N PHE A 21 -1.91 5.74 1.61
CA PHE A 21 -1.17 7.00 1.46
C PHE A 21 -1.63 8.00 2.51
N VAL A 22 -0.67 8.53 3.25
CA VAL A 22 -0.89 9.66 4.15
C VAL A 22 -0.17 10.88 3.58
N HIS A 23 -0.85 12.01 3.56
CA HIS A 23 -0.24 13.30 3.24
C HIS A 23 -0.02 14.07 4.53
N ASP A 24 1.18 14.62 4.70
CA ASP A 24 1.51 15.45 5.85
C ASP A 24 2.28 16.69 5.40
N ARG A 25 2.20 17.77 6.18
CA ARG A 25 2.87 19.04 5.87
C ARG A 25 3.95 19.32 6.89
N MET A 26 5.18 19.40 6.40
CA MET A 26 6.35 19.73 7.21
C MET A 26 6.32 21.19 7.66
N ALA A 27 7.05 21.50 8.73
CA ALA A 27 7.14 22.85 9.30
C ALA A 27 7.62 23.92 8.30
N ASN A 28 8.37 23.53 7.27
CA ASN A 28 8.82 24.40 6.19
C ASN A 28 7.78 24.62 5.07
N GLY A 29 6.54 24.15 5.26
CA GLY A 29 5.43 24.28 4.31
C GLY A 29 5.42 23.25 3.17
N ARG A 30 6.43 22.38 3.05
CA ARG A 30 6.45 21.31 2.04
C ARG A 30 5.56 20.15 2.46
N THR A 31 4.76 19.64 1.52
CA THR A 31 3.98 18.42 1.71
C THR A 31 4.83 17.18 1.42
N ILE A 32 4.71 16.16 2.27
CA ILE A 32 5.20 14.82 2.03
C ILE A 32 4.04 13.85 1.85
N ARG A 33 4.33 12.77 1.13
CA ARG A 33 3.47 11.62 0.97
C ARG A 33 4.18 10.42 1.56
N VAL A 34 3.43 9.64 2.32
CA VAL A 34 3.90 8.43 2.97
C VAL A 34 3.10 7.27 2.43
N LEU A 35 3.74 6.34 1.73
CA LEU A 35 3.18 5.02 1.43
C LEU A 35 3.45 4.12 2.63
N SER A 36 2.39 3.51 3.16
CA SER A 36 2.49 2.42 4.12
C SER A 36 2.07 1.10 3.49
N VAL A 37 2.80 0.03 3.82
CA VAL A 37 2.48 -1.36 3.45
C VAL A 37 2.43 -2.16 4.74
N VAL A 38 1.27 -2.74 5.06
CA VAL A 38 1.03 -3.42 6.34
C VAL A 38 0.43 -4.79 6.08
N ASP A 39 0.97 -5.82 6.72
CA ASP A 39 0.33 -7.13 6.73
C ASP A 39 -0.91 -7.10 7.63
N THR A 40 -2.07 -7.46 7.06
CA THR A 40 -3.35 -7.30 7.77
C THR A 40 -3.58 -8.33 8.88
N PHE A 41 -2.86 -9.45 8.87
CA PHE A 41 -2.96 -10.49 9.90
C PHE A 41 -2.02 -10.18 11.08
N THR A 42 -0.73 -10.01 10.81
CA THR A 42 0.31 -9.76 11.82
C THR A 42 0.34 -8.32 12.33
N ARG A 43 -0.27 -7.39 11.58
CA ARG A 43 -0.19 -5.93 11.80
C ARG A 43 1.22 -5.36 11.66
N GLU A 44 2.14 -6.12 11.08
CA GLU A 44 3.51 -5.70 10.83
C GLU A 44 3.56 -4.66 9.70
N CYS A 45 4.36 -3.61 9.91
CA CYS A 45 4.68 -2.65 8.86
C CYS A 45 5.81 -3.20 7.98
N LEU A 46 5.48 -3.55 6.75
CA LEU A 46 6.38 -4.19 5.79
C LEU A 46 7.26 -3.18 5.05
N ALA A 47 6.72 -1.99 4.80
CA ALA A 47 7.45 -0.87 4.21
C ALA A 47 6.78 0.46 4.54
N LEU A 48 7.63 1.49 4.69
CA LEU A 48 7.26 2.89 4.71
C LEU A 48 8.14 3.63 3.71
N GLU A 49 7.53 4.22 2.70
CA GLU A 49 8.23 5.06 1.72
C GLU A 49 7.74 6.50 1.87
N VAL A 50 8.65 7.42 2.17
CA VAL A 50 8.34 8.85 2.36
C VAL A 50 9.02 9.64 1.25
N ASP A 51 8.25 10.47 0.55
CA ASP A 51 8.78 11.37 -0.47
C ASP A 51 7.83 12.55 -0.68
N THR A 52 8.30 13.63 -1.29
CA THR A 52 7.41 14.75 -1.69
C THR A 52 6.49 14.38 -2.85
N CYS A 53 6.85 13.35 -3.62
CA CYS A 53 5.98 12.74 -4.62
C CYS A 53 6.20 11.23 -4.68
N LEU A 54 5.12 10.46 -4.79
CA LEU A 54 5.18 9.00 -4.90
C LEU A 54 4.52 8.54 -6.21
N PRO A 55 5.25 8.58 -7.34
CA PRO A 55 4.74 8.04 -8.59
C PRO A 55 4.60 6.52 -8.51
N SER A 56 3.72 5.95 -9.31
CA SER A 56 3.39 4.51 -9.30
C SER A 56 4.59 3.58 -9.50
N ARG A 57 5.63 4.04 -10.21
CA ARG A 57 6.91 3.31 -10.34
C ARG A 57 7.67 3.19 -9.02
N ARG A 58 7.61 4.21 -8.16
CA ARG A 58 8.19 4.15 -6.81
C ARG A 58 7.41 3.17 -5.95
N VAL A 59 6.08 3.22 -6.02
CA VAL A 59 5.19 2.32 -5.28
C VAL A 59 5.43 0.86 -5.67
N THR A 60 5.37 0.53 -6.96
CA THR A 60 5.61 -0.83 -7.47
C THR A 60 6.98 -1.34 -7.09
N ARG A 61 8.03 -0.52 -7.20
CA ARG A 61 9.38 -0.89 -6.73
C ARG A 61 9.44 -1.19 -5.23
N THR A 62 8.75 -0.42 -4.40
CA THR A 62 8.67 -0.70 -2.96
C THR A 62 7.98 -2.03 -2.71
N LEU A 63 6.86 -2.31 -3.40
CA LEU A 63 6.15 -3.58 -3.29
C LEU A 63 7.02 -4.76 -3.77
N GLU A 64 7.70 -4.63 -4.90
CA GLU A 64 8.61 -5.65 -5.43
C GLU A 64 9.74 -6.00 -4.45
N ARG A 65 10.29 -5.00 -3.73
CA ARG A 65 11.30 -5.24 -2.70
C ARG A 65 10.75 -6.07 -1.53
N VAL A 66 9.53 -5.76 -1.08
CA VAL A 66 8.88 -6.54 -0.01
C VAL A 66 8.56 -7.96 -0.51
N ILE A 67 8.06 -8.08 -1.74
CA ILE A 67 7.77 -9.37 -2.40
C ILE A 67 9.04 -10.21 -2.52
N ALA A 68 10.17 -9.63 -2.90
CA ALA A 68 11.44 -10.35 -3.00
C ALA A 68 11.91 -10.90 -1.64
N ALA A 69 11.61 -10.21 -0.54
CA ALA A 69 12.01 -10.63 0.79
C ALA A 69 11.06 -11.66 1.44
N ARG A 70 9.76 -11.63 1.13
CA ARG A 70 8.72 -12.36 1.88
C ARG A 70 7.80 -13.23 1.02
N GLY A 71 7.89 -13.11 -0.30
CA GLY A 71 6.95 -13.69 -1.25
C GLY A 71 5.74 -12.78 -1.52
N LYS A 72 5.07 -13.02 -2.66
CA LYS A 72 3.90 -12.25 -3.10
C LYS A 72 2.69 -12.53 -2.20
N PRO A 73 1.93 -11.50 -1.76
CA PRO A 73 0.70 -11.72 -1.03
C PRO A 73 -0.39 -12.27 -1.96
N GLU A 74 -1.40 -12.94 -1.41
CA GLU A 74 -2.58 -13.35 -2.19
C GLU A 74 -3.44 -12.15 -2.60
N ARG A 75 -3.41 -11.08 -1.78
CA ARG A 75 -4.23 -9.89 -2.01
C ARG A 75 -3.52 -8.62 -1.54
N ILE A 76 -3.71 -7.54 -2.28
CA ILE A 76 -3.40 -6.18 -1.83
C ILE A 76 -4.72 -5.42 -1.73
N ARG A 77 -5.00 -4.85 -0.56
CA ARG A 77 -6.12 -3.97 -0.29
C ARG A 77 -5.64 -2.53 -0.29
N MET A 78 -6.37 -1.66 -0.98
CA MET A 78 -6.17 -0.20 -0.94
C MET A 78 -7.38 0.46 -0.35
N ASP A 79 -7.20 1.24 0.71
CA ASP A 79 -8.30 1.90 1.38
C ASP A 79 -8.66 3.27 0.73
N ASN A 80 -7.75 3.85 -0.06
CA ASN A 80 -7.92 5.14 -0.74
C ASN A 80 -7.94 5.04 -2.29
N GLY A 81 -8.96 4.34 -2.82
CA GLY A 81 -9.08 3.90 -4.22
C GLY A 81 -9.00 4.93 -5.37
N SER A 82 -8.75 6.22 -5.13
CA SER A 82 -8.52 7.21 -6.20
C SER A 82 -7.03 7.50 -6.48
N GLU A 83 -6.13 7.28 -5.51
CA GLU A 83 -4.73 7.75 -5.63
C GLU A 83 -3.82 6.85 -6.47
N LEU A 84 -4.20 5.58 -6.70
CA LEU A 84 -3.42 4.61 -7.48
C LEU A 84 -4.17 4.05 -8.70
N THR A 85 -4.91 4.91 -9.38
CA THR A 85 -5.60 4.58 -10.65
C THR A 85 -4.69 4.64 -11.88
N SER A 86 -3.38 4.85 -11.70
CA SER A 86 -2.46 4.93 -12.82
C SER A 86 -2.44 3.62 -13.62
N ARG A 87 -2.41 3.73 -14.95
CA ARG A 87 -2.29 2.57 -15.85
C ARG A 87 -1.10 1.66 -15.52
N HIS A 88 0.02 2.25 -15.07
CA HIS A 88 1.22 1.51 -14.66
C HIS A 88 0.93 0.57 -13.48
N PHE A 89 0.31 1.10 -12.42
CA PHE A 89 0.00 0.29 -11.22
C PHE A 89 -1.03 -0.79 -11.53
N LEU A 90 -2.07 -0.45 -12.31
CA LEU A 90 -3.09 -1.41 -12.71
C LEU A 90 -2.51 -2.54 -13.57
N ALA A 91 -1.62 -2.21 -14.52
CA ALA A 91 -0.92 -3.21 -15.32
C ALA A 91 -0.05 -4.13 -14.44
N TRP A 92 0.71 -3.55 -13.50
CA TRP A 92 1.51 -4.31 -12.55
C TRP A 92 0.68 -5.26 -11.68
N GLY A 93 -0.55 -4.88 -11.32
CA GLY A 93 -1.42 -5.71 -10.50
C GLY A 93 -2.10 -6.87 -11.22
N ILE A 94 -1.96 -6.96 -12.55
CA ILE A 94 -2.52 -8.05 -13.37
C ILE A 94 -1.52 -9.22 -13.52
N ASP A 95 -0.23 -8.95 -13.42
CA ASP A 95 0.85 -9.95 -13.34
C ASP A 95 0.96 -10.58 -11.94
#